data_AF-A0A933E991-F1
#
_entry.id   AF-A0A933E991-F1
#
_cell.length_a   1.000
_cell.length_b   1.000
_cell.length_c   1.000
_cell.angle_alpha   90.00
_cell.angle_beta   90.00
_cell.angle_gamma   90.00
#
_symmetry.space_group_name_H-M   'P 1'
#
loop_
_entity.id
_entity.type
_entity.pdbx_description
1 polymer ?
#
loop_
_entity_poly.entity_id
_entity_poly.type
_entity_poly.pdbx_seq_one_letter_code
_entity_poly.pdbx_strand_id
1 'polypeptide(L)'
;MPPVFGRNNKPHPYDKAIAEWLTLPNAGYRAMARNLMHDHRVSEAREKVFDEFAANMARRRGSSAFAGNPPTGAELQNAIEDYFEEKVRTRDLPHYVYRAINLNNLIVGDGSVSSRGHQSAYPPSRDVKLVRVLDLSGLGTVFHWARRKNMWRKLLARFPNCPPWTKLPDEAITSWLDKKLERRSEWQIEEFIASVLKILDEYRQDQAFQPTWATTWSAFEPHVEQGPDRWLQVLGMMKRSPRWVMPLRYKVREAGTIARPTQLDADWYAYHFPSPPQTPLAMGGHPMDLGSPKAAQLLPEYIHKQIGHKIDHWIDSGKKIGKTTQAVTANLADMRRAHHELLVSRHGPDVLGWMPDPN
;
A
#
# COMPACT_ATOMS: atom_id res chain seq x y z
N MET A 1 10.89 -21.45 12.86
CA MET A 1 9.67 -20.71 12.44
C MET A 1 8.55 -21.13 13.38
N PRO A 2 7.84 -20.23 14.07
CA PRO A 2 6.62 -19.56 13.52
C PRO A 2 6.60 -18.05 13.90
N PRO A 3 5.75 -17.12 13.39
CA PRO A 3 4.32 -17.24 12.93
C PRO A 3 4.11 -17.23 11.41
N VAL A 4 2.83 -17.36 10.94
CA VAL A 4 2.25 -17.09 9.58
C VAL A 4 0.70 -16.91 9.61
N PHE A 5 -0.01 -16.76 10.73
CA PHE A 5 -0.24 -15.46 11.35
C PHE A 5 -1.02 -15.69 12.66
N GLY A 6 -0.28 -15.95 13.74
CA GLY A 6 -0.81 -15.93 15.11
C GLY A 6 -1.14 -17.27 15.78
N ARG A 7 -0.64 -18.42 15.30
CA ARG A 7 -0.90 -19.73 15.93
C ARG A 7 0.25 -20.41 16.68
N ASN A 8 -0.23 -21.16 17.68
CA ASN A 8 0.41 -22.11 18.59
C ASN A 8 0.75 -23.44 17.88
N ASN A 9 2.04 -23.68 17.64
CA ASN A 9 2.69 -25.01 17.51
C ASN A 9 2.14 -26.04 16.49
N LYS A 10 1.47 -25.66 15.39
CA LYS A 10 1.14 -26.57 14.28
C LYS A 10 1.84 -26.15 12.98
N PRO A 11 2.30 -27.10 12.13
CA PRO A 11 2.82 -26.78 10.81
C PRO A 11 1.78 -26.00 9.99
N HIS A 12 2.20 -24.88 9.40
CA HIS A 12 1.34 -24.07 8.54
C HIS A 12 1.33 -24.66 7.11
N PRO A 13 0.20 -24.62 6.39
CA PRO A 13 0.16 -25.00 4.98
C PRO A 13 1.22 -24.29 4.11
N TYR A 14 1.69 -23.12 4.53
CA TYR A 14 2.63 -22.28 3.78
C TYR A 14 4.10 -22.50 4.14
N ASP A 15 4.42 -23.32 5.15
CA ASP A 15 5.80 -23.50 5.64
C ASP A 15 6.76 -23.95 4.53
N LYS A 16 6.29 -24.83 3.62
CA LYS A 16 7.09 -25.30 2.48
C LYS A 16 7.41 -24.17 1.49
N ALA A 17 6.39 -23.40 1.11
CA ALA A 17 6.54 -22.27 0.20
C ALA A 17 7.47 -21.19 0.79
N ILE A 18 7.33 -20.91 2.08
CA ILE A 18 8.17 -19.96 2.81
C ILE A 18 9.61 -20.46 2.88
N ALA A 19 9.83 -21.74 3.20
CA ALA A 19 11.17 -22.34 3.20
C ALA A 19 11.83 -22.28 1.82
N GLU A 20 11.07 -22.54 0.75
CA GLU A 20 11.55 -22.39 -0.63
C GLU A 20 12.03 -20.96 -0.87
N TRP A 21 11.20 -19.94 -0.59
CA TRP A 21 11.56 -18.54 -0.79
C TRP A 21 12.78 -18.09 0.01
N LEU A 22 12.95 -18.58 1.25
CA LEU A 22 14.12 -18.26 2.08
C LEU A 22 15.44 -18.76 1.46
N THR A 23 15.39 -19.83 0.67
CA THR A 23 16.59 -20.38 -0.01
C THR A 23 16.91 -19.70 -1.34
N LEU A 24 15.98 -18.90 -1.89
CA LEU A 24 16.20 -18.25 -3.17
C LEU A 24 17.24 -17.11 -3.06
N PRO A 25 18.08 -16.91 -4.10
CA PRO A 25 19.10 -15.85 -4.10
C PRO A 25 18.49 -14.44 -4.16
N ASN A 26 17.24 -14.30 -4.60
CA ASN A 26 16.56 -13.01 -4.73
C ASN A 26 16.08 -12.50 -3.37
N ALA A 27 16.58 -11.33 -2.96
CA ALA A 27 16.26 -10.71 -1.66
C ALA A 27 14.77 -10.37 -1.48
N GLY A 28 14.03 -10.13 -2.57
CA GLY A 28 12.60 -9.87 -2.52
C GLY A 28 11.79 -11.07 -2.04
N TYR A 29 12.15 -12.29 -2.46
CA TYR A 29 11.48 -13.50 -2.00
C TYR A 29 11.74 -13.77 -0.52
N ARG A 30 13.00 -13.62 -0.07
CA ARG A 30 13.33 -13.77 1.36
C ARG A 30 12.64 -12.73 2.23
N ALA A 31 12.61 -11.47 1.78
CA ALA A 31 11.86 -10.41 2.45
C ALA A 31 10.35 -10.72 2.54
N MET A 32 9.73 -11.19 1.46
CA MET A 32 8.32 -11.63 1.46
C MET A 32 8.08 -12.78 2.44
N ALA A 33 8.98 -13.77 2.47
CA ALA A 33 8.92 -14.87 3.43
C ALA A 33 8.95 -14.34 4.88
N ARG A 34 9.89 -13.46 5.22
CA ARG A 34 9.96 -12.84 6.55
C ARG A 34 8.74 -12.00 6.88
N ASN A 35 8.22 -11.24 5.93
CA ASN A 35 7.03 -10.43 6.16
C ASN A 35 5.81 -11.32 6.47
N LEU A 36 5.57 -12.36 5.68
CA LEU A 36 4.49 -13.31 5.92
C LEU A 36 4.68 -14.12 7.19
N MET A 37 5.92 -14.41 7.58
CA MET A 37 6.12 -15.09 8.86
C MET A 37 5.71 -14.18 10.01
N HIS A 38 6.22 -12.95 10.02
CA HIS A 38 6.17 -12.11 11.21
C HIS A 38 4.98 -11.15 11.25
N ASP A 39 4.09 -11.12 10.26
CA ASP A 39 2.93 -10.21 10.25
C ASP A 39 1.74 -10.69 11.11
N HIS A 40 1.95 -10.67 12.43
CA HIS A 40 0.96 -10.99 13.47
C HIS A 40 -0.37 -10.20 13.36
N ARG A 41 -0.44 -9.18 12.50
CA ARG A 41 -1.60 -8.31 12.35
C ARG A 41 -2.70 -9.01 11.56
N VAL A 42 -2.40 -9.98 10.70
CA VAL A 42 -3.44 -10.79 10.05
C VAL A 42 -4.12 -11.65 11.12
N SER A 43 -5.42 -11.44 11.34
CA SER A 43 -6.17 -12.20 12.35
C SER A 43 -6.41 -13.64 11.88
N GLU A 44 -6.66 -14.55 12.82
CA GLU A 44 -7.06 -15.94 12.51
C GLU A 44 -8.28 -16.01 11.59
N ALA A 45 -9.25 -15.10 11.76
CA ALA A 45 -10.43 -15.03 10.90
C ALA A 45 -10.07 -14.63 9.46
N ARG A 46 -9.09 -13.74 9.29
CA ARG A 46 -8.61 -13.30 7.98
C ARG A 46 -7.71 -14.35 7.32
N GLU A 47 -6.85 -15.00 8.10
CA GLU A 47 -6.03 -16.15 7.68
C GLU A 47 -6.92 -17.24 7.10
N LYS A 48 -7.96 -17.68 7.83
CA LYS A 48 -8.90 -18.70 7.33
C LYS A 48 -9.54 -18.34 5.98
N VAL A 49 -9.94 -17.09 5.80
CA VAL A 49 -10.52 -16.62 4.53
C VAL A 49 -9.47 -16.61 3.41
N PHE A 50 -8.22 -16.28 3.72
CA PHE A 50 -7.12 -16.37 2.78
C PHE A 50 -6.82 -17.83 2.40
N ASP A 51 -6.81 -18.76 3.36
CA ASP A 51 -6.58 -20.19 3.13
C ASP A 51 -7.63 -20.79 2.19
N GLU A 52 -8.91 -20.54 2.46
CA GLU A 52 -10.01 -20.98 1.60
C GLU A 52 -9.88 -20.37 0.19
N PHE A 53 -9.45 -19.12 0.09
CA PHE A 53 -9.22 -18.45 -1.20
C PHE A 53 -8.07 -19.08 -1.98
N ALA A 54 -6.91 -19.28 -1.34
CA ALA A 54 -5.73 -19.89 -1.94
C ALA A 54 -6.05 -21.31 -2.44
N ALA A 55 -6.79 -22.10 -1.64
CA ALA A 55 -7.26 -23.43 -2.01
C ALA A 55 -8.16 -23.41 -3.25
N ASN A 56 -9.08 -22.45 -3.33
CA ASN A 56 -9.96 -22.28 -4.49
C ASN A 56 -9.19 -21.89 -5.75
N MET A 57 -8.21 -20.99 -5.64
CA MET A 57 -7.40 -20.54 -6.78
C MET A 57 -6.50 -21.65 -7.32
N ALA A 58 -5.90 -22.45 -6.44
CA ALA A 58 -5.13 -23.62 -6.85
C ALA A 58 -6.00 -24.62 -7.64
N ARG A 59 -7.22 -24.92 -7.16
CA ARG A 59 -8.16 -25.80 -7.88
C ARG A 59 -8.53 -25.27 -9.27
N ARG A 60 -8.78 -23.96 -9.40
CA ARG A 60 -9.11 -23.33 -10.71
C ARG A 60 -7.96 -23.42 -11.71
N ARG A 61 -6.72 -23.41 -11.24
CA ARG A 61 -5.52 -23.54 -12.06
C ARG A 61 -5.12 -25.00 -12.35
N GLY A 62 -5.92 -25.97 -11.92
CA GLY A 62 -5.60 -27.40 -12.08
C GLY A 62 -4.42 -27.85 -11.21
N SER A 63 -4.06 -27.10 -10.17
CA SER A 63 -3.00 -27.49 -9.25
C SER A 63 -3.49 -28.57 -8.27
N SER A 64 -2.63 -29.56 -8.00
CA SER A 64 -2.83 -30.59 -6.98
C SER A 64 -2.50 -30.14 -5.55
N ALA A 65 -2.08 -28.89 -5.34
CA ALA A 65 -1.62 -28.34 -4.05
C ALA A 65 -2.70 -28.27 -2.95
N PHE A 66 -3.92 -28.76 -3.19
CA PHE A 66 -4.93 -28.91 -2.14
C PHE A 66 -5.62 -30.27 -2.15
N ALA A 67 -5.06 -31.22 -2.92
CA ALA A 67 -5.36 -32.66 -2.84
C ALA A 67 -4.38 -33.38 -1.88
N GLY A 68 -3.96 -32.69 -0.80
CA GLY A 68 -3.05 -33.23 0.23
C GLY A 68 -1.58 -32.79 0.15
N ASN A 69 -1.18 -31.99 -0.86
CA ASN A 69 0.20 -31.48 -0.99
C ASN A 69 0.30 -30.01 -0.57
N PRO A 70 1.36 -29.55 0.12
CA PRO A 70 1.54 -28.13 0.43
C PRO A 70 1.79 -27.29 -0.85
N PRO A 71 1.32 -26.02 -0.92
CA PRO A 71 1.63 -25.12 -2.01
C PRO A 71 3.14 -24.91 -2.18
N THR A 72 3.55 -24.74 -3.44
CA THR A 72 4.86 -24.23 -3.84
C THR A 72 4.98 -22.73 -3.59
N GLY A 73 6.21 -22.20 -3.63
CA GLY A 73 6.46 -20.77 -3.59
C GLY A 73 5.69 -19.99 -4.66
N ALA A 74 5.70 -20.46 -5.91
CA ALA A 74 4.99 -19.80 -7.00
C ALA A 74 3.46 -19.79 -6.79
N GLU A 75 2.88 -20.87 -6.27
CA GLU A 75 1.44 -20.94 -6.00
C GLU A 75 1.01 -20.00 -4.89
N LEU A 76 1.80 -19.88 -3.82
CA LEU A 76 1.52 -18.94 -2.74
C LEU A 76 1.67 -17.49 -3.20
N GLN A 77 2.67 -17.17 -4.02
CA GLN A 77 2.82 -15.85 -4.61
C GLN A 77 1.58 -15.48 -5.43
N ASN A 78 1.18 -16.34 -6.36
CA ASN A 78 0.01 -16.09 -7.19
C ASN A 78 -1.26 -15.92 -6.32
N ALA A 79 -1.42 -16.72 -5.27
CA ALA A 79 -2.56 -16.58 -4.35
C ALA A 79 -2.58 -15.22 -3.62
N ILE A 80 -1.42 -14.66 -3.26
CA ILE A 80 -1.31 -13.33 -2.64
C ILE A 80 -1.71 -12.24 -3.64
N GLU A 81 -1.16 -12.30 -4.86
CA GLU A 81 -1.46 -11.35 -5.94
C GLU A 81 -2.97 -11.39 -6.30
N ASP A 82 -3.53 -12.58 -6.49
CA ASP A 82 -4.96 -12.75 -6.78
C ASP A 82 -5.84 -12.29 -5.62
N TYR A 83 -5.43 -12.54 -4.37
CA TYR A 83 -6.20 -12.11 -3.20
C TYR A 83 -6.21 -10.58 -3.11
N PHE A 84 -5.08 -9.94 -3.37
CA PHE A 84 -5.01 -8.49 -3.42
C PHE A 84 -5.96 -7.94 -4.49
N GLU A 85 -5.92 -8.48 -5.71
CA GLU A 85 -6.79 -8.01 -6.80
C GLU A 85 -8.28 -8.26 -6.50
N GLU A 86 -8.68 -9.45 -6.07
CA GLU A 86 -10.10 -9.82 -5.85
C GLU A 86 -10.70 -9.34 -4.53
N LYS A 87 -9.91 -9.30 -3.45
CA LYS A 87 -10.43 -9.07 -2.08
C LYS A 87 -10.04 -7.72 -1.50
N VAL A 88 -9.02 -7.08 -2.05
CA VAL A 88 -8.51 -5.77 -1.60
C VAL A 88 -8.83 -4.67 -2.61
N ARG A 89 -8.44 -4.82 -3.88
CA ARG A 89 -8.50 -3.75 -4.89
C ARG A 89 -9.88 -3.54 -5.51
N THR A 90 -10.52 -4.60 -5.98
CA THR A 90 -11.73 -4.52 -6.82
C THR A 90 -13.04 -4.71 -6.05
N ARG A 91 -12.98 -4.84 -4.72
CA ARG A 91 -14.14 -5.13 -3.88
C ARG A 91 -14.74 -3.84 -3.29
N ASP A 92 -16.06 -3.72 -3.29
CA ASP A 92 -16.76 -2.57 -2.67
C ASP A 92 -16.56 -2.50 -1.16
N LEU A 93 -16.47 -3.66 -0.51
CA LEU A 93 -16.11 -3.81 0.90
C LEU A 93 -14.80 -4.60 1.01
N PRO A 94 -13.63 -3.94 0.86
CA PRO A 94 -12.33 -4.59 0.94
C PRO A 94 -12.08 -5.24 2.29
N HIS A 95 -11.29 -6.31 2.29
CA HIS A 95 -11.00 -7.06 3.51
C HIS A 95 -10.27 -6.24 4.58
N TYR A 96 -9.48 -5.22 4.23
CA TYR A 96 -8.79 -4.37 5.21
C TYR A 96 -9.72 -3.46 6.01
N VAL A 97 -10.93 -3.17 5.53
CA VAL A 97 -11.97 -2.44 6.31
C VAL A 97 -13.10 -3.35 6.76
N TYR A 98 -13.07 -4.64 6.44
CA TYR A 98 -14.15 -5.55 6.77
C TYR A 98 -14.04 -6.03 8.22
N ARG A 99 -14.90 -5.46 9.09
CA ARG A 99 -14.88 -5.67 10.53
C ARG A 99 -14.88 -7.15 10.95
N ALA A 100 -15.61 -8.01 10.26
CA ALA A 100 -15.74 -9.42 10.66
C ALA A 100 -14.41 -10.19 10.66
N ILE A 101 -13.42 -9.75 9.87
CA ILE A 101 -12.13 -10.44 9.74
C ILE A 101 -10.92 -9.55 10.06
N ASN A 102 -11.07 -8.22 10.14
CA ASN A 102 -9.93 -7.32 10.35
C ASN A 102 -10.10 -6.37 11.56
N LEU A 103 -10.99 -6.69 12.51
CA LEU A 103 -11.31 -5.84 13.66
C LEU A 103 -10.07 -5.37 14.45
N ASN A 104 -9.07 -6.24 14.62
CA ASN A 104 -7.83 -5.96 15.36
C ASN A 104 -6.93 -4.89 14.71
N ASN A 105 -7.19 -4.52 13.45
CA ASN A 105 -6.46 -3.49 12.73
C ASN A 105 -7.29 -2.24 12.43
N LEU A 106 -8.58 -2.21 12.79
CA LEU A 106 -9.45 -1.08 12.48
C LEU A 106 -9.23 0.08 13.45
N ILE A 107 -8.94 1.24 12.88
CA ILE A 107 -8.83 2.52 13.57
C ILE A 107 -10.00 3.38 13.09
N VAL A 108 -11.07 3.40 13.88
CA VAL A 108 -12.32 4.05 13.47
C VAL A 108 -12.29 5.52 13.91
N GLY A 109 -12.45 6.45 12.97
CA GLY A 109 -12.64 7.88 13.25
C GLY A 109 -14.06 8.24 13.72
N ASP A 110 -14.84 7.24 14.11
CA ASP A 110 -16.21 7.31 14.61
C ASP A 110 -16.17 6.61 15.98
N GLY A 111 -16.49 7.36 17.03
CA GLY A 111 -16.42 6.91 18.42
C GLY A 111 -17.41 5.79 18.81
N SER A 112 -17.97 5.03 17.88
CA SER A 112 -18.91 3.93 18.15
C SER A 112 -18.27 2.58 18.47
N VAL A 113 -16.94 2.47 18.49
CA VAL A 113 -16.26 1.23 18.90
C VAL A 113 -15.67 1.37 20.30
N SER A 114 -16.54 1.49 21.29
CA SER A 114 -16.26 1.06 22.66
C SER A 114 -16.25 -0.48 22.72
N SER A 115 -15.24 -1.10 22.12
CA SER A 115 -14.98 -2.52 22.37
C SER A 115 -14.19 -2.64 23.67
N ARG A 116 -14.91 -3.06 24.71
CA ARG A 116 -14.38 -3.58 25.97
C ARG A 116 -13.11 -4.42 25.70
N GLY A 117 -11.99 -4.03 26.31
CA GLY A 117 -10.95 -4.97 26.70
C GLY A 117 -9.60 -4.91 25.98
N HIS A 118 -9.35 -4.04 25.00
CA HIS A 118 -7.99 -3.88 24.45
C HIS A 118 -7.51 -2.42 24.60
N GLN A 119 -6.42 -2.25 25.35
CA GLN A 119 -5.79 -0.98 25.73
C GLN A 119 -5.16 -0.24 24.53
N SER A 120 -5.94 0.17 23.52
CA SER A 120 -5.42 1.14 22.56
C SER A 120 -5.69 2.54 23.07
N ALA A 121 -4.59 3.29 23.24
CA ALA A 121 -4.55 4.74 23.22
C ALA A 121 -5.53 5.30 22.17
N TYR A 122 -6.16 6.43 22.53
CA TYR A 122 -7.19 7.14 21.77
C TYR A 122 -6.91 7.13 20.26
N PRO A 123 -7.90 6.76 19.41
CA PRO A 123 -7.74 6.82 17.96
C PRO A 123 -7.38 8.27 17.54
N PRO A 124 -6.66 8.45 16.42
CA PRO A 124 -6.34 9.77 15.93
C PRO A 124 -7.62 10.60 15.79
N SER A 125 -7.56 11.85 16.24
CA SER A 125 -8.70 12.78 16.13
C SER A 125 -9.19 12.86 14.68
N ARG A 126 -10.50 13.04 14.52
CA ARG A 126 -11.17 13.20 13.22
C ARG A 126 -10.60 14.33 12.36
N ASP A 127 -9.97 15.31 13.01
CA ASP A 127 -9.35 16.47 12.38
C ASP A 127 -7.85 16.30 12.10
N VAL A 128 -7.25 15.18 12.51
CA VAL A 128 -5.90 14.82 12.07
C VAL A 128 -5.87 14.81 10.55
N LYS A 129 -4.87 15.49 9.99
CA LYS A 129 -4.64 15.54 8.56
C LYS A 129 -3.82 14.32 8.15
N LEU A 130 -4.31 13.60 7.15
CA LEU A 130 -3.62 12.55 6.42
C LEU A 130 -3.05 13.13 5.12
N VAL A 131 -2.08 12.42 4.55
CA VAL A 131 -1.57 12.66 3.21
C VAL A 131 -1.33 11.34 2.49
N ARG A 132 -1.73 11.30 1.22
CA ARG A 132 -1.28 10.28 0.26
C ARG A 132 -0.41 10.94 -0.79
N VAL A 133 0.47 10.18 -1.41
CA VAL A 133 1.12 10.57 -2.68
C VAL A 133 0.43 9.82 -3.81
N LEU A 134 -0.19 10.57 -4.73
CA LEU A 134 -0.85 10.02 -5.90
C LEU A 134 0.16 9.93 -7.05
N ASP A 135 0.36 8.71 -7.57
CA ASP A 135 1.13 8.44 -8.78
C ASP A 135 0.25 8.66 -10.02
N LEU A 136 0.43 9.82 -10.66
CA LEU A 136 -0.30 10.19 -11.87
C LEU A 136 0.11 9.31 -13.06
N SER A 137 1.38 8.92 -13.13
CA SER A 137 1.86 7.99 -14.17
C SER A 137 1.23 6.60 -14.01
N GLY A 138 0.85 6.21 -12.79
CA GLY A 138 0.14 4.97 -12.48
C GLY A 138 -1.35 4.96 -12.87
N LEU A 139 -1.92 6.06 -13.35
CA LEU A 139 -3.36 6.19 -13.66
C LEU A 139 -3.75 5.74 -15.08
N GLY A 140 -2.91 4.96 -15.77
CA GLY A 140 -3.15 4.53 -17.15
C GLY A 140 -4.52 3.90 -17.39
N THR A 141 -4.94 2.97 -16.53
CA THR A 141 -6.25 2.31 -16.60
C THR A 141 -7.40 3.31 -16.45
N VAL A 142 -7.27 4.25 -15.50
CA VAL A 142 -8.27 5.28 -15.22
C VAL A 142 -8.42 6.23 -16.42
N PHE A 143 -7.31 6.68 -17.01
CA PHE A 143 -7.35 7.53 -18.21
C PHE A 143 -7.90 6.80 -19.43
N HIS A 144 -7.61 5.49 -19.58
CA HIS A 144 -8.22 4.69 -20.63
C HIS A 144 -9.72 4.55 -20.49
N TRP A 145 -10.21 4.27 -19.29
CA TRP A 145 -11.63 4.23 -18.98
C TRP A 145 -12.30 5.57 -19.32
N ALA A 146 -11.72 6.69 -18.87
CA ALA A 146 -12.25 8.02 -19.09
C ALA A 146 -12.32 8.39 -20.58
N ARG A 147 -11.32 7.96 -21.35
CA ARG A 147 -11.30 8.13 -22.81
C ARG A 147 -12.42 7.35 -23.49
N ARG A 148 -12.72 6.12 -23.05
CA ARG A 148 -13.83 5.30 -23.60
C ARG A 148 -15.20 5.91 -23.32
N LYS A 149 -15.38 6.57 -22.17
CA LYS A 149 -16.61 7.31 -21.83
C LYS A 149 -16.78 8.60 -22.67
N ASN A 150 -15.75 9.04 -23.39
CA ASN A 150 -15.78 10.20 -24.30
C ASN A 150 -16.15 11.55 -23.63
N MET A 151 -16.11 11.65 -22.30
CA MET A 151 -16.47 12.86 -21.55
C MET A 151 -15.32 13.89 -21.45
N TRP A 152 -14.06 13.44 -21.49
CA TRP A 152 -12.86 14.29 -21.30
C TRP A 152 -12.00 14.41 -22.56
N ARG A 153 -12.61 14.47 -23.75
CA ARG A 153 -11.90 14.45 -25.05
C ARG A 153 -10.76 15.46 -25.16
N LYS A 154 -10.99 16.70 -24.72
CA LYS A 154 -9.98 17.77 -24.78
C LYS A 154 -8.82 17.51 -23.82
N LEU A 155 -9.11 17.10 -22.58
CA LEU A 155 -8.10 16.78 -21.57
C LEU A 155 -7.23 15.61 -22.03
N LEU A 156 -7.86 14.52 -22.47
CA LEU A 156 -7.22 13.26 -22.87
C LEU A 156 -6.81 13.25 -24.35
N ALA A 157 -6.80 14.42 -25.00
CA ALA A 157 -6.30 14.55 -26.36
C ALA A 157 -4.84 14.03 -26.43
N ARG A 158 -4.58 13.17 -27.42
CA ARG A 158 -3.28 12.52 -27.64
C ARG A 158 -2.81 11.64 -26.47
N PHE A 159 -3.70 11.23 -25.56
CA PHE A 159 -3.39 10.16 -24.62
C PHE A 159 -3.01 8.89 -25.40
N PRO A 160 -1.96 8.13 -25.00
CA PRO A 160 -1.56 6.91 -25.68
C PRO A 160 -2.74 5.97 -25.90
N ASN A 161 -2.77 5.31 -27.07
CA ASN A 161 -3.78 4.31 -27.36
C ASN A 161 -3.13 2.93 -27.24
N CYS A 162 -3.79 2.01 -26.56
CA CYS A 162 -3.42 0.60 -26.56
C CYS A 162 -4.67 -0.26 -26.72
N PRO A 163 -4.52 -1.50 -27.20
CA PRO A 163 -5.60 -2.46 -27.18
C PRO A 163 -6.14 -2.67 -25.76
N PRO A 164 -7.42 -3.02 -25.59
CA PRO A 164 -8.06 -3.14 -24.27
C PRO A 164 -7.38 -4.12 -23.30
N TRP A 165 -6.66 -5.10 -23.83
CA TRP A 165 -5.98 -6.18 -23.12
C TRP A 165 -4.50 -5.88 -22.81
N THR A 166 -3.98 -4.72 -23.21
CA THR A 166 -2.56 -4.38 -23.02
C THR A 166 -2.42 -3.27 -22.00
N LYS A 167 -1.62 -3.50 -20.95
CA LYS A 167 -1.22 -2.45 -20.01
C LYS A 167 -0.36 -1.42 -20.75
N LEU A 168 -0.66 -0.14 -20.59
CA LEU A 168 0.18 0.91 -21.15
C LEU A 168 1.58 0.88 -20.53
N PRO A 169 2.65 1.05 -21.34
CA PRO A 169 3.97 1.33 -20.83
C PRO A 169 3.96 2.63 -20.01
N ASP A 170 4.61 2.59 -18.84
CA ASP A 170 4.69 3.75 -17.95
C ASP A 170 5.37 4.94 -18.64
N GLU A 171 6.35 4.68 -19.51
CA GLU A 171 7.07 5.69 -20.29
C GLU A 171 6.14 6.48 -21.22
N ALA A 172 5.14 5.81 -21.81
CA ALA A 172 4.17 6.47 -22.69
C ALA A 172 3.24 7.40 -21.92
N ILE A 173 2.81 6.99 -20.72
CA ILE A 173 1.98 7.81 -19.83
C ILE A 173 2.78 9.01 -19.33
N THR A 174 4.02 8.78 -18.86
CA THR A 174 4.89 9.85 -18.38
C THR A 174 5.19 10.87 -19.48
N SER A 175 5.48 10.45 -20.72
CA SER A 175 5.67 11.37 -21.85
C SER A 175 4.42 12.20 -22.18
N TRP A 176 3.22 11.64 -22.00
CA TRP A 176 1.98 12.40 -22.15
C TRP A 176 1.80 13.41 -21.00
N LEU A 177 2.09 13.02 -19.76
CA LEU A 177 2.05 13.89 -18.59
C LEU A 177 3.05 15.05 -18.69
N ASP A 178 4.25 14.81 -19.22
CA ASP A 178 5.25 15.86 -19.48
C ASP A 178 4.65 17.00 -20.31
N LYS A 179 3.91 16.66 -21.36
CA LYS A 179 3.23 17.66 -22.22
C LYS A 179 2.10 18.40 -21.49
N LYS A 180 1.54 17.82 -20.42
CA LYS A 180 0.44 18.39 -19.63
C LYS A 180 0.90 19.20 -18.44
N LEU A 181 2.12 18.97 -17.94
CA LEU A 181 2.60 19.54 -16.69
C LEU A 181 3.85 20.40 -16.87
N GLU A 182 4.79 20.03 -17.76
CA GLU A 182 6.01 20.80 -17.97
C GLU A 182 5.72 22.12 -18.68
N ARG A 183 6.33 23.21 -18.17
CA ARG A 183 6.27 24.56 -18.76
C ARG A 183 4.84 25.08 -18.96
N ARG A 184 3.91 24.63 -18.11
CA ARG A 184 2.52 25.14 -18.05
C ARG A 184 2.38 26.21 -17.00
N SER A 185 1.39 27.09 -17.18
CA SER A 185 1.04 28.04 -16.12
C SER A 185 0.39 27.30 -14.95
N GLU A 186 0.47 27.88 -13.75
CA GLU A 186 -0.15 27.31 -12.54
C GLU A 186 -1.65 27.03 -12.75
N TRP A 187 -2.37 27.96 -13.38
CA TRP A 187 -3.79 27.79 -13.70
C TRP A 187 -4.07 26.59 -14.63
N GLN A 188 -3.22 26.38 -15.66
CA GLN A 188 -3.36 25.22 -16.55
C GLN A 188 -3.12 23.90 -15.82
N ILE A 189 -2.15 23.88 -14.90
CA ILE A 189 -1.87 22.70 -14.06
C ILE A 189 -3.06 22.45 -13.13
N GLU A 190 -3.58 23.49 -12.47
CA GLU A 190 -4.72 23.37 -11.57
C GLU A 190 -5.98 22.86 -12.29
N GLU A 191 -6.31 23.38 -13.47
CA GLU A 191 -7.42 22.89 -14.30
C GLU A 191 -7.23 21.41 -14.68
N PHE A 192 -6.00 21.04 -15.06
CA PHE A 192 -5.65 19.66 -15.37
C PHE A 192 -5.83 18.74 -14.15
N ILE A 193 -5.28 19.12 -13.00
CA ILE A 193 -5.36 18.34 -11.75
C ILE A 193 -6.81 18.22 -11.27
N ALA A 194 -7.59 19.30 -11.29
CA ALA A 194 -9.01 19.27 -10.95
C ALA A 194 -9.77 18.26 -11.84
N SER A 195 -9.46 18.24 -13.14
CA SER A 195 -10.04 17.29 -14.08
C SER A 195 -9.60 15.84 -13.81
N VAL A 196 -8.33 15.61 -13.48
CA VAL A 196 -7.82 14.27 -13.12
C VAL A 196 -8.51 13.75 -11.85
N LEU A 197 -8.67 14.60 -10.83
CA LEU A 197 -9.35 14.23 -9.59
C LEU A 197 -10.82 13.92 -9.82
N LYS A 198 -11.50 14.68 -10.69
CA LYS A 198 -12.87 14.37 -11.13
C LYS A 198 -12.96 13.03 -11.86
N ILE A 199 -12.05 12.76 -12.79
CA ILE A 199 -11.97 11.46 -13.47
C ILE A 199 -11.80 10.31 -12.47
N LEU A 200 -10.92 10.48 -11.48
CA LEU A 200 -10.69 9.47 -10.44
C LEU A 200 -11.94 9.21 -9.60
N ASP A 201 -12.69 10.27 -9.25
CA ASP A 201 -13.92 10.12 -8.49
C ASP A 201 -15.01 9.42 -9.31
N GLU A 202 -15.20 9.79 -10.59
CA GLU A 202 -16.16 9.09 -11.45
C GLU A 202 -15.75 7.64 -11.71
N TYR A 203 -14.45 7.35 -11.89
CA TYR A 203 -13.94 5.99 -12.02
C TYR A 203 -14.27 5.16 -10.78
N ARG A 204 -14.03 5.72 -9.58
CA ARG A 204 -14.32 5.08 -8.29
C ARG A 204 -15.81 4.73 -8.12
N GLN A 205 -16.69 5.55 -8.67
CA GLN A 205 -18.14 5.33 -8.62
C GLN A 205 -18.59 4.23 -9.61
N ASP A 206 -17.91 4.08 -10.74
CA ASP A 206 -18.17 3.03 -11.75
C ASP A 206 -17.52 1.69 -11.35
N GLN A 207 -16.32 1.73 -10.75
CA GLN A 207 -15.52 0.57 -10.38
C GLN A 207 -14.78 0.82 -9.06
N ALA A 208 -14.85 -0.13 -8.13
CA ALA A 208 -14.04 -0.06 -6.91
C ALA A 208 -12.55 -0.02 -7.28
N PHE A 209 -11.88 1.06 -6.87
CA PHE A 209 -10.46 1.28 -7.12
C PHE A 209 -9.71 1.54 -5.82
N GLN A 210 -9.44 0.45 -5.11
CA GLN A 210 -8.85 0.43 -3.78
C GLN A 210 -7.40 -0.11 -3.85
N PRO A 211 -6.60 0.02 -2.78
CA PRO A 211 -6.79 0.85 -1.59
C PRO A 211 -6.16 2.25 -1.72
N THR A 212 -6.38 3.12 -0.72
CA THR A 212 -5.58 4.34 -0.51
C THR A 212 -4.65 4.17 0.70
N TRP A 213 -3.35 4.29 0.46
CA TRP A 213 -2.31 4.31 1.49
C TRP A 213 -2.00 5.75 1.88
N ALA A 214 -1.81 6.00 3.18
CA ALA A 214 -1.64 7.33 3.71
C ALA A 214 -0.76 7.33 4.97
N THR A 215 -0.15 8.48 5.25
CA THR A 215 0.49 8.80 6.54
C THR A 215 -0.13 10.05 7.14
N THR A 216 0.21 10.41 8.38
CA THR A 216 -0.16 11.73 8.93
C THR A 216 0.61 12.85 8.26
N TRP A 217 -0.05 13.98 7.99
CA TRP A 217 0.59 15.16 7.42
C TRP A 217 1.76 15.63 8.30
N SER A 218 1.61 15.69 9.62
CA SER A 218 2.67 16.14 10.53
C SER A 218 3.96 15.34 10.44
N ALA A 219 3.88 14.04 10.14
CA ALA A 219 5.05 13.20 9.94
C ALA A 219 5.67 13.34 8.54
N PHE A 220 4.85 13.67 7.53
CA PHE A 220 5.29 13.82 6.15
C PHE A 220 5.77 15.23 5.79
N GLU A 221 5.18 16.26 6.41
CA GLU A 221 5.42 17.68 6.14
C GLU A 221 6.92 18.07 6.10
N PRO A 222 7.80 17.56 7.00
CA PRO A 222 9.24 17.84 6.93
C PRO A 222 9.92 17.39 5.62
N HIS A 223 9.27 16.50 4.85
CA HIS A 223 9.79 15.94 3.61
C HIS A 223 9.21 16.59 2.35
N VAL A 224 8.22 17.48 2.47
CA VAL A 224 7.51 18.07 1.33
C VAL A 224 8.47 18.85 0.43
N GLU A 225 9.36 19.66 0.99
CA GLU A 225 10.30 20.48 0.21
C GLU A 225 11.50 19.67 -0.35
N GLN A 226 11.64 18.39 0.05
CA GLN A 226 12.72 17.52 -0.43
C GLN A 226 12.43 16.91 -1.82
N GLY A 227 11.22 17.11 -2.35
CA GLY A 227 10.85 16.75 -3.71
C GLY A 227 10.30 15.32 -3.91
N PRO A 228 9.87 15.00 -5.14
CA PRO A 228 9.05 13.83 -5.46
C PRO A 228 9.74 12.48 -5.20
N ASP A 229 11.05 12.38 -5.44
CA ASP A 229 11.81 11.17 -5.12
C ASP A 229 11.74 10.87 -3.62
N ARG A 230 11.95 11.90 -2.78
CA ARG A 230 11.87 11.75 -1.32
C ARG A 230 10.46 11.39 -0.84
N TRP A 231 9.43 12.00 -1.43
CA TRP A 231 8.04 11.70 -1.07
C TRP A 231 7.71 10.21 -1.19
N LEU A 232 8.19 9.56 -2.26
CA LEU A 232 8.00 8.11 -2.43
C LEU A 232 8.87 7.31 -1.47
N GLN A 233 10.13 7.72 -1.28
CA GLN A 233 11.09 7.03 -0.41
C GLN A 233 10.61 6.94 1.04
N VAL A 234 10.14 8.04 1.65
CA VAL A 234 9.68 8.05 3.05
C VAL A 234 8.39 7.26 3.27
N LEU A 235 7.61 7.07 2.20
CA LEU A 235 6.40 6.27 2.22
C LEU A 235 6.64 4.82 1.84
N GLY A 236 7.90 4.39 1.72
CA GLY A 236 8.19 3.00 1.38
C GLY A 236 7.75 2.61 -0.01
N MET A 237 7.65 3.55 -0.97
CA MET A 237 7.09 3.32 -2.31
C MET A 237 8.19 3.14 -3.37
N MET A 238 8.46 1.89 -3.74
CA MET A 238 9.35 1.51 -4.83
C MET A 238 8.59 1.63 -6.15
N LYS A 239 9.01 2.59 -6.99
CA LYS A 239 8.46 2.83 -8.32
C LYS A 239 9.59 3.01 -9.32
N ARG A 240 9.39 2.49 -10.54
CA ARG A 240 10.30 2.76 -11.66
C ARG A 240 10.15 4.22 -12.09
N SER A 241 11.22 4.99 -11.97
CA SER A 241 11.29 6.38 -12.45
C SER A 241 11.46 6.46 -13.96
N PRO A 242 11.02 7.57 -14.61
CA PRO A 242 10.36 8.74 -14.03
C PRO A 242 8.83 8.57 -13.84
N ARG A 243 8.29 9.18 -12.78
CA ARG A 243 6.86 9.22 -12.42
C ARG A 243 6.44 10.63 -12.04
N TRP A 244 5.28 11.08 -12.52
CA TRP A 244 4.65 12.28 -11.98
C TRP A 244 3.83 11.92 -10.75
N VAL A 245 4.10 12.61 -9.65
CA VAL A 245 3.45 12.37 -8.36
C VAL A 245 3.01 13.68 -7.71
N MET A 246 1.97 13.62 -6.89
CA MET A 246 1.52 14.75 -6.09
C MET A 246 1.00 14.32 -4.72
N PRO A 247 1.36 15.01 -3.62
CA PRO A 247 0.70 14.83 -2.34
C PRO A 247 -0.75 15.35 -2.38
N LEU A 248 -1.62 14.71 -1.62
CA LEU A 248 -3.01 15.14 -1.38
C LEU A 248 -3.28 15.09 0.11
N ARG A 249 -3.55 16.25 0.72
CA ARG A 249 -3.79 16.41 2.17
C ARG A 249 -5.28 16.49 2.47
N TYR A 250 -5.79 15.63 3.35
CA TYR A 250 -7.22 15.54 3.71
C TYR A 250 -7.37 15.12 5.18
N LYS A 251 -8.56 15.17 5.74
CA LYS A 251 -8.78 14.81 7.16
C LYS A 251 -9.18 13.34 7.32
N VAL A 252 -8.86 12.74 8.46
CA VAL A 252 -9.31 11.38 8.84
C VAL A 252 -10.83 11.23 8.68
N ARG A 253 -11.62 12.24 9.05
CA ARG A 253 -13.09 12.21 8.89
C ARG A 253 -13.57 12.00 7.45
N GLU A 254 -12.76 12.36 6.45
CA GLU A 254 -13.08 12.19 5.04
C GLU A 254 -12.76 10.76 4.57
N ALA A 255 -11.71 10.14 5.14
CA ALA A 255 -11.36 8.73 4.92
C ALA A 255 -12.34 7.75 5.57
N GLY A 256 -13.00 8.17 6.66
CA GLY A 256 -13.93 7.34 7.41
C GLY A 256 -13.19 6.30 8.26
N THR A 257 -13.31 5.03 7.88
CA THR A 257 -12.56 3.95 8.55
C THR A 257 -11.16 3.86 7.95
N ILE A 258 -10.15 4.01 8.81
CA ILE A 258 -8.76 3.72 8.46
C ILE A 258 -8.33 2.44 9.18
N ALA A 259 -7.33 1.75 8.66
CA ALA A 259 -6.81 0.54 9.26
C ALA A 259 -5.28 0.54 9.24
N ARG A 260 -4.68 -0.25 10.11
CA ARG A 260 -3.27 -0.63 10.02
C ARG A 260 -3.12 -1.67 8.89
N PRO A 261 -2.31 -1.42 7.85
CA PRO A 261 -2.15 -2.36 6.74
C PRO A 261 -1.42 -3.64 7.16
N THR A 262 -1.68 -4.72 6.44
CA THR A 262 -1.02 -6.03 6.56
C THR A 262 -0.36 -6.42 5.24
N GLN A 263 0.45 -7.48 5.22
CA GLN A 263 1.09 -7.98 4.00
C GLN A 263 0.06 -8.38 2.92
N LEU A 264 -1.13 -8.85 3.32
CA LEU A 264 -2.21 -9.18 2.39
C LEU A 264 -2.86 -7.95 1.73
N ASP A 265 -2.55 -6.75 2.22
CA ASP A 265 -3.06 -5.48 1.67
C ASP A 265 -2.11 -4.84 0.65
N ALA A 266 -0.87 -5.35 0.58
CA ALA A 266 0.24 -4.71 -0.08
C ALA A 266 0.58 -5.31 -1.45
N ASP A 267 -0.19 -6.26 -1.97
CA ASP A 267 0.19 -7.07 -3.15
C ASP A 267 1.50 -7.87 -2.89
N TRP A 268 2.14 -8.40 -3.93
CA TRP A 268 3.48 -8.98 -3.86
C TRP A 268 4.57 -7.91 -3.67
N TYR A 269 4.60 -7.30 -2.49
CA TYR A 269 5.42 -6.12 -2.21
C TYR A 269 6.41 -6.33 -1.06
N ALA A 270 7.65 -6.69 -1.43
CA ALA A 270 8.75 -7.01 -0.51
C ALA A 270 9.25 -5.82 0.34
N TYR A 271 8.90 -4.59 -0.04
CA TYR A 271 9.27 -3.38 0.69
C TYR A 271 8.26 -3.00 1.78
N HIS A 272 7.10 -3.69 1.83
CA HIS A 272 6.27 -3.64 3.03
C HIS A 272 7.08 -4.23 4.19
N PHE A 273 6.93 -3.70 5.39
CA PHE A 273 7.55 -4.27 6.58
C PHE A 273 6.51 -4.35 7.69
N PRO A 274 6.31 -5.52 8.33
CA PRO A 274 5.31 -5.64 9.36
C PRO A 274 5.67 -4.82 10.59
N SER A 275 4.68 -4.27 11.27
CA SER A 275 4.93 -3.58 12.54
C SER A 275 5.10 -4.60 13.67
N PRO A 276 5.91 -4.31 14.70
CA PRO A 276 6.02 -5.16 15.88
C PRO A 276 4.69 -5.33 16.66
N PRO A 277 4.47 -6.45 17.38
CA PRO A 277 3.28 -6.70 18.20
C PRO A 277 2.97 -5.63 19.25
N GLN A 278 4.02 -5.02 19.80
CA GLN A 278 3.93 -3.96 20.80
C GLN A 278 3.55 -2.60 20.21
N THR A 279 3.51 -2.45 18.88
CA THR A 279 3.12 -1.17 18.24
C THR A 279 1.64 -0.88 18.53
N PRO A 280 1.32 0.25 19.21
CA PRO A 280 -0.07 0.64 19.46
C PRO A 280 -0.85 0.78 18.16
N LEU A 281 -2.11 0.32 18.16
CA LEU A 281 -2.95 0.36 16.97
C LEU A 281 -3.09 1.78 16.39
N ALA A 282 -3.21 2.80 17.24
CA ALA A 282 -3.31 4.20 16.81
C ALA A 282 -2.10 4.72 16.02
N MET A 283 -0.92 4.11 16.18
CA MET A 283 0.28 4.46 15.43
C MET A 283 0.32 3.88 14.00
N GLY A 284 -0.64 3.01 13.65
CA GLY A 284 -0.71 2.40 12.33
C GLY A 284 0.45 1.45 12.05
N GLY A 285 0.79 1.31 10.77
CA GLY A 285 1.97 0.62 10.27
C GLY A 285 3.20 1.52 10.27
N HIS A 286 4.34 1.01 9.80
CA HIS A 286 5.55 1.82 9.58
C HIS A 286 6.18 1.45 8.24
N PRO A 287 6.18 2.35 7.24
CA PRO A 287 6.83 2.07 5.98
C PRO A 287 8.35 2.14 6.17
N MET A 288 9.09 1.35 5.40
CA MET A 288 10.53 1.50 5.34
C MET A 288 10.89 2.77 4.57
N ASP A 289 11.84 3.54 5.07
CA ASP A 289 12.40 4.65 4.30
C ASP A 289 13.39 4.12 3.25
N LEU A 290 13.02 4.20 1.97
CA LEU A 290 13.83 3.66 0.87
C LEU A 290 14.95 4.62 0.44
N GLY A 291 15.00 5.83 0.98
CA GLY A 291 16.00 6.85 0.64
C GLY A 291 17.12 6.97 1.66
N SER A 292 16.95 6.40 2.86
CA SER A 292 17.95 6.50 3.91
C SER A 292 17.96 5.25 4.81
N PRO A 293 19.07 4.49 4.85
CA PRO A 293 19.26 3.42 5.83
C PRO A 293 19.52 3.96 7.25
N LYS A 294 19.38 5.27 7.49
CA LYS A 294 19.52 5.89 8.82
C LYS A 294 18.34 6.82 9.11
N ALA A 295 17.16 6.47 8.63
CA ALA A 295 15.95 7.23 8.94
C ALA A 295 15.83 7.44 10.46
N ALA A 296 15.65 8.69 10.89
CA ALA A 296 15.59 9.01 12.32
C ALA A 296 14.20 8.79 12.91
N GLN A 297 13.16 8.66 12.09
CA GLN A 297 11.76 8.64 12.51
C GLN A 297 10.97 7.57 11.78
N LEU A 298 10.08 6.90 12.53
CA LEU A 298 9.04 6.04 11.97
C LEU A 298 7.85 6.90 11.55
N LEU A 299 7.47 6.83 10.29
CA LEU A 299 6.22 7.42 9.83
C LEU A 299 5.08 6.44 10.16
N PRO A 300 3.91 6.93 10.62
CA PRO A 300 2.73 6.09 10.74
C PRO A 300 2.17 5.78 9.35
N GLU A 301 1.64 4.59 9.15
CA GLU A 301 1.06 4.15 7.88
C GLU A 301 -0.36 3.64 8.08
N TYR A 302 -1.26 4.10 7.23
CA TYR A 302 -2.67 3.74 7.26
C TYR A 302 -3.16 3.36 5.88
N ILE A 303 -4.15 2.49 5.85
CA ILE A 303 -4.89 2.11 4.65
C ILE A 303 -6.37 2.41 4.84
N HIS A 304 -7.03 2.95 3.81
CA HIS A 304 -8.46 3.21 3.84
C HIS A 304 -9.09 3.08 2.46
N LYS A 305 -10.43 3.17 2.41
CA LYS A 305 -11.15 3.21 1.14
C LYS A 305 -10.86 4.50 0.40
N GLN A 306 -10.67 4.44 -0.90
CA GLN A 306 -10.55 5.58 -1.79
C GLN A 306 -11.72 6.54 -1.57
N ILE A 307 -11.36 7.81 -1.45
CA ILE A 307 -12.29 8.92 -1.29
C ILE A 307 -12.37 9.71 -2.60
N GLY A 308 -13.45 10.49 -2.75
CA GLY A 308 -13.51 11.51 -3.79
C GLY A 308 -12.59 12.66 -3.45
N HIS A 309 -11.34 12.59 -3.91
CA HIS A 309 -10.37 13.65 -3.65
C HIS A 309 -10.80 14.94 -4.36
N LYS A 310 -10.68 16.08 -3.66
CA LYS A 310 -11.02 17.41 -4.16
C LYS A 310 -9.75 18.18 -4.51
N ILE A 311 -9.89 19.21 -5.34
CA ILE A 311 -8.77 20.12 -5.65
C ILE A 311 -8.20 20.76 -4.37
N ASP A 312 -9.06 21.05 -3.40
CA ASP A 312 -8.65 21.55 -2.08
C ASP A 312 -7.62 20.66 -1.39
N HIS A 313 -7.63 19.34 -1.61
CA HIS A 313 -6.63 18.44 -1.00
C HIS A 313 -5.22 18.68 -1.57
N TRP A 314 -5.14 19.04 -2.86
CA TRP A 314 -3.88 19.39 -3.51
C TRP A 314 -3.44 20.81 -3.12
N ILE A 315 -4.38 21.76 -3.07
CA ILE A 315 -4.13 23.13 -2.61
C ILE A 315 -3.62 23.11 -1.16
N ASP A 316 -4.30 22.37 -0.28
CA ASP A 316 -3.92 22.17 1.12
C ASP A 316 -2.50 21.58 1.25
N SER A 317 -2.05 20.77 0.29
CA SER A 317 -0.69 20.22 0.29
C SER A 317 0.38 21.21 -0.22
N GLY A 318 0.00 22.46 -0.49
CA GLY A 318 0.88 23.49 -1.05
C GLY A 318 1.01 23.43 -2.57
N LYS A 319 0.00 22.88 -3.28
CA LYS A 319 -0.01 22.68 -4.74
C LYS A 319 1.24 21.97 -5.28
N LYS A 320 1.82 21.08 -4.49
CA LYS A 320 3.06 20.39 -4.84
C LYS A 320 2.78 19.31 -5.88
N ILE A 321 3.64 19.24 -6.89
CA ILE A 321 3.63 18.21 -7.93
C ILE A 321 5.04 18.11 -8.49
N GLY A 322 5.50 16.91 -8.81
CA GLY A 322 6.86 16.72 -9.28
C GLY A 322 7.06 15.43 -10.05
N LYS A 323 8.12 15.40 -10.84
CA LYS A 323 8.57 14.24 -11.58
C LYS A 323 9.74 13.60 -10.86
N THR A 324 9.65 12.31 -10.56
CA THR A 324 10.76 11.54 -9.97
C THR A 324 11.88 11.42 -10.99
N THR A 325 13.11 11.43 -10.50
CA THR A 325 14.32 11.41 -11.33
C THR A 325 15.24 10.24 -10.99
N GLN A 326 15.19 9.75 -9.77
CA GLN A 326 16.07 8.70 -9.29
C GLN A 326 15.31 7.38 -9.18
N ALA A 327 15.97 6.29 -9.55
CA ALA A 327 15.55 4.99 -9.05
C ALA A 327 16.00 4.89 -7.58
N VAL A 328 15.22 4.21 -6.75
CA VAL A 328 15.70 3.79 -5.43
C VAL A 328 16.93 2.90 -5.64
N THR A 329 18.08 3.32 -5.13
CA THR A 329 19.37 2.65 -5.40
C THR A 329 19.83 1.73 -4.28
N ALA A 330 19.29 1.88 -3.07
CA ALA A 330 19.75 1.09 -1.93
C ALA A 330 19.27 -0.36 -2.00
N ASN A 331 20.10 -1.27 -1.47
CA ASN A 331 19.79 -2.69 -1.41
C ASN A 331 18.67 -2.93 -0.39
N LEU A 332 17.66 -3.72 -0.77
CA LEU A 332 16.54 -4.10 0.08
C LEU A 332 16.99 -4.66 1.43
N ALA A 333 18.05 -5.47 1.46
CA ALA A 333 18.52 -6.09 2.69
C ALA A 333 19.06 -5.07 3.71
N ASP A 334 19.74 -4.03 3.21
CA ASP A 334 20.27 -2.95 4.04
C ASP A 334 19.15 -2.06 4.55
N MET A 335 18.14 -1.75 3.71
CA MET A 335 16.94 -1.02 4.14
C MET A 335 16.18 -1.75 5.24
N ARG A 336 15.99 -3.07 5.08
CA ARG A 336 15.29 -3.90 6.07
C ARG A 336 16.03 -3.94 7.39
N ARG A 337 17.36 -4.10 7.36
CA ARG A 337 18.21 -4.05 8.56
C ARG A 337 18.10 -2.70 9.25
N ALA A 338 18.27 -1.62 8.52
CA ALA A 338 18.15 -0.26 9.04
C ALA A 338 16.77 0.03 9.67
N HIS A 339 15.70 -0.36 8.99
CA HIS A 339 14.35 -0.19 9.50
C HIS A 339 14.11 -1.02 10.76
N HIS A 340 14.60 -2.26 10.78
CA HIS A 340 14.52 -3.14 11.94
C HIS A 340 15.28 -2.57 13.15
N GLU A 341 16.50 -2.05 12.95
CA GLU A 341 17.27 -1.35 14.00
C GLU A 341 16.52 -0.12 14.54
N LEU A 342 15.86 0.64 13.67
CA LEU A 342 15.02 1.76 14.06
C LEU A 342 13.80 1.31 14.88
N LEU A 343 13.14 0.21 14.49
CA LEU A 343 12.05 -0.37 15.27
C LEU A 343 12.52 -0.81 16.65
N VAL A 344 13.67 -1.48 16.77
CA VAL A 344 14.28 -1.85 18.06
C VAL A 344 14.54 -0.61 18.91
N SER A 345 15.11 0.44 18.33
CA SER A 345 15.36 1.70 19.03
C SER A 345 14.09 2.38 19.55
N ARG A 346 12.97 2.26 18.81
CA ARG A 346 11.70 2.94 19.14
C ARG A 346 10.76 2.12 20.02
N HIS A 347 10.76 0.79 19.87
CA HIS A 347 9.83 -0.12 20.54
C HIS A 347 10.50 -1.07 21.54
N GLY A 348 11.82 -0.96 21.72
CA GLY A 348 12.57 -1.75 22.68
C GLY A 348 13.09 -3.09 22.14
N PRO A 349 13.88 -3.81 22.95
CA PRO A 349 14.56 -5.04 22.55
C PRO A 349 13.61 -6.20 22.22
N ASP A 350 12.35 -6.17 22.67
CA ASP A 350 11.35 -7.22 22.38
C ASP A 350 11.08 -7.39 20.87
N VAL A 351 11.37 -6.36 20.06
CA VAL A 351 11.38 -6.46 18.59
C VAL A 351 12.28 -7.61 18.11
N LEU A 352 13.44 -7.81 18.75
CA LEU A 352 14.40 -8.88 18.41
C LEU A 352 13.83 -10.28 18.68
N GLY A 353 12.97 -10.41 19.69
CA GLY A 353 12.27 -11.66 19.98
C GLY A 353 11.18 -11.96 18.95
N TRP A 354 10.50 -10.92 18.46
CA TRP A 354 9.46 -11.04 17.44
C TRP A 354 10.03 -11.34 16.05
N MET A 355 11.06 -10.62 15.61
CA MET A 355 11.74 -10.82 14.33
C MET A 355 13.26 -10.87 14.55
N PRO A 356 13.85 -12.05 14.82
CA PRO A 356 15.28 -12.17 15.08
C PRO A 356 16.17 -11.82 13.87
N ASP A 357 15.65 -12.04 12.66
CA ASP A 357 16.34 -11.75 11.41
C ASP A 357 15.38 -11.05 10.43
N PRO A 358 15.65 -9.80 10.03
CA PRO A 358 14.81 -9.08 9.09
C PRO A 358 14.99 -9.52 7.63
N ASN A 359 15.95 -10.39 7.28
CA ASN A 359 16.31 -10.73 5.90
C ASN A 359 15.99 -12.15 5.43
#